data_AF-A0A087YER3-F1
#
_entry.id   AF-A0A087YER3-F1
#
_cell.length_a   1.000
_cell.length_b   1.000
_cell.length_c   1.000
_cell.angle_alpha   90.00
_cell.angle_beta   90.00
_cell.angle_gamma   90.00
#
_symmetry.space_group_name_H-M   'P 1'
#
loop_
_entity.id
_entity.type
_entity.pdbx_description
1 polymer ?
#
loop_
_entity_poly.entity_id
_entity_poly.type
_entity_poly.pdbx_seq_one_letter_code
_entity_poly.pdbx_strand_id
1 'polypeptide(L)'
;QEGFKKVGRVEEDSPCPFPGLASGVLEMRVKEGSKIRNLMGFAMARMQGGIVAGLRQVIFTGSGRAVTKTITCAEIMKRKVGCLHQMTKLRYKVVKEVWESNQGAASEMTVHRTVPSISILLSKDPLDPQEPGYQPPEALSALWEDRAGTEPSAQTTYKRPLGQLPCS
;
A
#
# COMPACT_ATOMS: atom_id res chain seq x y z
N GLN A 1 -36.39 -6.75 -4.41
CA GLN A 1 -35.79 -7.56 -3.31
C GLN A 1 -35.97 -6.75 -2.04
N GLU A 2 -37.08 -6.99 -1.35
CA GLU A 2 -37.55 -6.16 -0.25
C GLU A 2 -37.35 -6.89 1.08
N GLY A 3 -36.82 -6.21 2.10
CA GLY A 3 -36.86 -6.71 3.47
C GLY A 3 -35.74 -6.25 4.39
N PHE A 4 -34.49 -6.18 3.92
CA PHE A 4 -33.34 -5.98 4.81
C PHE A 4 -32.45 -4.80 4.39
N LYS A 5 -32.08 -3.97 5.36
CA LYS A 5 -31.12 -2.87 5.19
C LYS A 5 -29.85 -3.16 5.98
N LYS A 6 -28.69 -3.00 5.33
CA LYS A 6 -27.40 -3.07 6.02
C LYS A 6 -27.22 -1.84 6.91
N VAL A 7 -27.08 -2.06 8.21
CA VAL A 7 -26.94 -1.00 9.22
C VAL A 7 -25.54 -0.97 9.85
N GLY A 8 -24.83 -2.11 9.83
CA GLY A 8 -23.51 -2.23 10.43
C GLY A 8 -22.52 -2.99 9.55
N ARG A 9 -21.25 -2.61 9.64
CA ARG A 9 -20.13 -3.38 9.09
C ARG A 9 -18.95 -3.29 10.03
N VAL A 10 -18.52 -4.42 10.57
CA VAL A 10 -17.32 -4.53 11.42
C VAL A 10 -16.35 -5.48 10.75
N GLU A 11 -15.10 -5.07 10.59
CA GLU A 11 -14.01 -5.93 10.14
C GLU A 11 -13.28 -6.47 11.36
N GLU A 12 -13.00 -7.77 11.36
CA GLU A 12 -12.21 -8.39 12.41
C GLU A 12 -10.75 -7.92 12.36
N ASP A 13 -10.21 -7.54 13.51
CA ASP A 13 -8.80 -7.17 13.62
C ASP A 13 -7.92 -8.41 13.38
N SER A 14 -6.86 -8.23 12.61
CA SER A 14 -5.91 -9.28 12.28
C SER A 14 -4.51 -8.82 12.64
N PRO A 15 -3.63 -9.69 13.17
CA PRO A 15 -2.25 -9.32 13.44
C PRO A 15 -1.51 -8.94 12.14
N CYS A 16 -0.49 -8.11 12.28
CA CYS A 16 0.40 -7.76 11.18
C CYS A 16 1.02 -9.03 10.55
N PRO A 17 1.05 -9.18 9.21
CA PRO A 17 1.59 -10.39 8.57
C PRO A 17 3.11 -10.47 8.55
N PHE A 18 3.81 -9.40 8.90
CA PHE A 18 5.25 -9.32 8.74
C PHE A 18 5.95 -9.65 10.06
N PRO A 19 6.74 -10.74 10.13
CA PRO A 19 7.55 -11.02 11.30
C PRO A 19 8.75 -10.06 11.37
N GLY A 20 9.31 -9.88 12.57
CA GLY A 20 10.61 -9.18 12.73
C GLY A 20 10.62 -7.70 12.35
N LEU A 21 9.48 -7.00 12.46
CA LEU A 21 9.41 -5.58 12.15
C LEU A 21 10.32 -4.73 13.03
N ALA A 22 10.95 -3.72 12.42
CA ALA A 22 11.79 -2.79 13.16
C ALA A 22 10.97 -1.98 14.18
N SER A 23 11.60 -1.60 15.30
CA SER A 23 10.99 -0.68 16.27
C SER A 23 10.65 0.65 15.59
N GLY A 24 9.39 1.09 15.72
CA GLY A 24 8.92 2.34 15.13
C GLY A 24 8.37 2.24 13.70
N VAL A 25 8.07 1.03 13.18
CA VAL A 25 7.33 0.88 11.91
C VAL A 25 6.00 1.65 11.93
N LEU A 26 5.71 2.38 10.86
CA LEU A 26 4.44 3.07 10.72
C LEU A 26 3.38 2.18 10.07
N GLU A 27 2.28 1.87 10.77
CA GLU A 27 1.13 1.17 10.18
C GLU A 27 0.05 2.15 9.72
N MET A 28 -0.26 2.12 8.43
CA MET A 28 -1.29 2.94 7.77
C MET A 28 -2.46 2.06 7.34
N ARG A 29 -3.57 2.14 8.07
CA ARG A 29 -4.81 1.43 7.72
C ARG A 29 -5.63 2.21 6.69
N VAL A 30 -5.72 1.66 5.48
CA VAL A 30 -6.47 2.22 4.36
C VAL A 30 -7.88 1.65 4.37
N LYS A 31 -8.86 2.55 4.51
CA LYS A 31 -10.29 2.24 4.48
C LYS A 31 -10.94 2.84 3.24
N GLU A 32 -12.17 2.41 2.98
CA GLU A 32 -13.02 2.96 1.92
C GLU A 32 -13.16 4.48 2.00
N GLY A 33 -13.33 5.05 3.20
CA GLY A 33 -13.43 6.49 3.42
C GLY A 33 -12.09 7.24 3.40
N SER A 34 -10.95 6.55 3.45
CA SER A 34 -9.64 7.20 3.56
C SER A 34 -9.35 8.10 2.35
N LYS A 35 -8.89 9.31 2.62
CA LYS A 35 -8.44 10.25 1.60
C LYS A 35 -6.95 10.04 1.35
N ILE A 36 -6.58 9.62 0.14
CA ILE A 36 -5.18 9.31 -0.23
C ILE A 36 -4.26 10.48 0.12
N ARG A 37 -4.64 11.72 -0.21
CA ARG A 37 -3.86 12.92 0.09
C ARG A 37 -3.48 13.02 1.57
N ASN A 38 -4.42 12.74 2.47
CA ASN A 38 -4.18 12.82 3.92
C ASN A 38 -3.25 11.70 4.38
N LEU A 39 -3.51 10.46 3.95
CA LEU A 39 -2.66 9.31 4.28
C LEU A 39 -1.22 9.54 3.81
N MET A 40 -1.06 10.02 2.57
CA MET A 40 0.22 10.27 1.96
C MET A 40 0.96 11.44 2.60
N GLY A 41 0.27 12.54 2.92
CA GLY A 41 0.87 13.67 3.64
C GLY A 41 1.46 13.24 4.98
N PHE A 42 0.71 12.43 5.75
CA PHE A 42 1.19 11.90 7.02
C PHE A 42 2.35 10.91 6.84
N ALA A 43 2.18 9.91 5.98
CA ALA A 43 3.17 8.86 5.81
C ALA A 43 4.49 9.38 5.22
N MET A 44 4.45 10.29 4.24
CA MET A 44 5.65 10.89 3.66
C MET A 44 6.41 11.73 4.68
N ALA A 45 5.72 12.56 5.48
CA ALA A 45 6.36 13.37 6.51
C ALA A 45 7.14 12.52 7.52
N ARG A 46 6.62 11.33 7.86
CA ARG A 46 7.29 10.38 8.76
C ARG A 46 8.42 9.60 8.09
N MET A 47 8.25 9.18 6.84
CA MET A 47 9.24 8.39 6.11
C MET A 47 10.42 9.23 5.62
N GLN A 48 10.21 10.44 5.11
CA GLN A 48 11.29 11.29 4.61
C GLN A 48 12.11 11.88 5.75
N GLY A 49 11.47 12.20 6.88
CA GLY A 49 12.14 12.82 8.02
C GLY A 49 12.51 14.27 7.73
N GLY A 50 12.31 15.14 8.71
CA GLY A 50 12.81 16.53 8.64
C GLY A 50 14.26 16.58 9.13
N ILE A 51 14.48 17.32 10.21
CA ILE A 51 15.79 17.46 10.88
C ILE A 51 16.25 16.14 11.56
N VAL A 52 15.31 15.24 11.88
CA VAL A 52 15.58 13.93 12.47
C VAL A 52 15.43 12.84 11.40
N ALA A 53 16.25 11.78 11.49
CA ALA A 53 16.17 10.62 10.62
C ALA A 53 14.73 10.07 10.53
N GLY A 54 14.18 10.05 9.31
CA GLY A 54 12.84 9.54 9.05
C GLY A 54 12.73 8.04 9.31
N LEU A 55 11.50 7.57 9.50
CA LEU A 55 11.20 6.15 9.68
C LEU A 55 11.75 5.32 8.53
N ARG A 56 12.20 4.11 8.86
CA ARG A 56 12.78 3.16 7.88
C ARG A 56 11.70 2.37 7.16
N GLN A 57 10.55 2.16 7.81
CA GLN A 57 9.52 1.25 7.35
C GLN A 57 8.11 1.82 7.51
N VAL A 58 7.26 1.52 6.53
CA VAL A 58 5.82 1.80 6.55
C VAL A 58 5.05 0.61 6.00
N ILE A 59 3.90 0.33 6.60
CA ILE A 59 2.99 -0.72 6.17
C ILE A 59 1.67 -0.09 5.74
N PHE A 60 1.19 -0.41 4.55
CA PHE A 60 -0.17 -0.10 4.12
C PHE A 60 -1.02 -1.36 4.17
N THR A 61 -2.11 -1.32 4.95
CA THR A 61 -3.08 -2.42 5.04
C THR A 61 -4.44 -1.98 4.54
N GLY A 62 -5.13 -2.85 3.82
CA GLY A 62 -6.51 -2.61 3.42
C GLY A 62 -7.22 -3.88 3.01
N SER A 63 -8.56 -3.82 3.00
CA SER A 63 -9.43 -4.96 2.74
C SER A 63 -10.61 -4.57 1.85
N GLY A 64 -11.18 -5.56 1.15
CA GLY A 64 -12.33 -5.39 0.27
C GLY A 64 -12.17 -4.19 -0.68
N ARG A 65 -13.08 -3.22 -0.59
CA ARG A 65 -13.09 -2.02 -1.45
C ARG A 65 -11.90 -1.07 -1.25
N ALA A 66 -11.08 -1.26 -0.21
CA ALA A 66 -9.87 -0.47 0.03
C ALA A 66 -8.60 -1.06 -0.60
N VAL A 67 -8.64 -2.28 -1.14
CA VAL A 67 -7.45 -2.97 -1.69
C VAL A 67 -6.76 -2.13 -2.76
N THR A 68 -7.48 -1.69 -3.79
CA THR A 68 -6.92 -0.86 -4.87
C THR A 68 -6.29 0.43 -4.35
N LYS A 69 -6.95 1.08 -3.38
CA LYS A 69 -6.44 2.30 -2.75
C LYS A 69 -5.16 2.04 -1.96
N THR A 70 -5.05 0.88 -1.32
CA THR A 70 -3.86 0.46 -0.56
C THR A 70 -2.67 0.31 -1.50
N ILE A 71 -2.87 -0.32 -2.66
CA ILE A 71 -1.87 -0.43 -3.72
C ILE A 71 -1.48 0.96 -4.21
N THR A 72 -2.45 1.83 -4.50
CA THR A 72 -2.18 3.21 -4.93
C THR A 72 -1.33 3.99 -3.93
N CYS A 73 -1.59 3.84 -2.62
CA CYS A 73 -0.77 4.44 -1.56
C CYS A 73 0.68 3.96 -1.61
N ALA A 74 0.91 2.65 -1.77
CA ALA A 74 2.26 2.09 -1.89
C ALA A 74 2.98 2.61 -3.14
N GLU A 75 2.32 2.64 -4.30
CA GLU A 75 2.89 3.12 -5.56
C GLU A 75 3.21 4.63 -5.55
N ILE A 76 2.40 5.44 -4.83
CA ILE A 76 2.74 6.86 -4.62
C ILE A 76 3.98 6.97 -3.72
N MET A 77 4.03 6.18 -2.64
CA MET A 77 5.16 6.20 -1.70
C MET A 77 6.48 5.84 -2.38
N LYS A 78 6.52 4.75 -3.15
CA LYS A 78 7.70 4.31 -3.92
C LYS A 78 8.20 5.40 -4.87
N ARG A 79 7.30 6.05 -5.63
CA ARG A 79 7.66 7.15 -6.54
C ARG A 79 8.19 8.40 -5.84
N LYS A 80 7.74 8.66 -4.61
CA LYS A 80 8.08 9.89 -3.86
C LYS A 80 9.31 9.75 -2.97
N VAL A 81 9.58 8.55 -2.46
CA VAL A 81 10.74 8.28 -1.58
C VAL A 81 11.89 7.67 -2.38
N GLY A 82 11.59 6.86 -3.39
CA GLY A 82 12.59 6.12 -4.16
C GLY A 82 13.23 4.98 -3.35
N CYS A 83 13.87 4.05 -4.05
CA CYS A 83 14.74 3.03 -3.45
C CYS A 83 14.13 2.25 -2.27
N LEU A 84 12.85 1.88 -2.33
CA LEU A 84 12.17 1.10 -1.29
C LEU A 84 12.05 -0.37 -1.69
N HIS A 85 12.51 -1.26 -0.81
CA HIS A 85 12.17 -2.68 -0.87
C HIS A 85 10.69 -2.87 -0.53
N GLN A 86 10.02 -3.77 -1.22
CA GLN A 86 8.61 -4.06 -1.00
C GLN A 86 8.40 -5.52 -0.61
N MET A 87 7.50 -5.76 0.35
CA MET A 87 6.98 -7.08 0.68
C MET A 87 5.46 -7.04 0.72
N THR A 88 4.81 -7.84 -0.11
CA THR A 88 3.34 -7.91 -0.20
C THR A 88 2.83 -9.24 0.31
N LYS A 89 1.91 -9.22 1.27
CA LYS A 89 1.21 -10.43 1.77
C LYS A 89 -0.30 -10.28 1.55
N LEU A 90 -0.91 -11.33 1.00
CA LEU A 90 -2.34 -11.43 0.74
C LEU A 90 -2.99 -12.37 1.75
N ARG A 91 -4.15 -11.98 2.29
CA ARG A 91 -4.92 -12.79 3.24
C ARG A 91 -6.41 -12.57 3.02
N TYR A 92 -7.22 -13.42 3.64
CA TYR A 92 -8.63 -13.18 3.81
C TYR A 92 -8.92 -12.63 5.21
N LYS A 93 -9.97 -11.82 5.32
CA LYS A 93 -10.52 -11.34 6.59
C LYS A 93 -12.01 -11.58 6.66
N VAL A 94 -12.52 -11.79 7.86
CA VAL A 94 -13.96 -11.89 8.10
C VAL A 94 -14.51 -10.50 8.41
N VAL A 95 -15.61 -10.17 7.74
CA VAL A 95 -16.40 -8.96 7.95
C VAL A 95 -17.77 -9.40 8.44
N LYS A 96 -18.19 -8.86 9.58
CA LYS A 96 -19.54 -9.01 10.11
C LYS A 96 -20.40 -7.87 9.58
N GLU A 97 -21.45 -8.20 8.85
CA GLU A 97 -22.45 -7.25 8.38
C GLU A 97 -23.73 -7.44 9.16
N VAL A 98 -24.21 -6.37 9.80
CA VAL A 98 -25.47 -6.37 10.55
C VAL A 98 -26.55 -5.82 9.64
N TRP A 99 -27.63 -6.59 9.51
CA TRP A 99 -28.79 -6.28 8.67
C TRP A 99 -30.05 -6.24 9.53
N GLU A 100 -30.87 -5.21 9.34
CA GLU A 100 -32.15 -5.05 10.03
C GLU A 100 -33.31 -5.27 9.06
N SER A 101 -34.34 -5.99 9.52
CA SER A 101 -35.61 -6.12 8.79
C SER A 101 -36.43 -4.83 8.87
N ASN A 102 -36.98 -4.41 7.72
CA ASN A 102 -37.85 -3.24 7.62
C ASN A 102 -39.34 -3.55 7.95
N GLN A 103 -39.67 -4.81 8.27
CA GLN A 103 -41.05 -5.23 8.54
C GLN A 103 -41.27 -5.45 10.05
N GLY A 104 -41.76 -4.42 10.74
CA GLY A 104 -42.62 -4.47 11.94
C GLY A 104 -42.09 -5.08 13.25
N ALA A 105 -41.10 -5.97 13.21
CA ALA A 105 -40.40 -6.54 14.34
C ALA A 105 -38.90 -6.47 14.02
N ALA A 106 -38.12 -5.84 14.90
CA ALA A 106 -36.68 -5.64 14.73
C ALA A 106 -35.92 -6.98 14.78
N SER A 107 -35.97 -7.74 13.68
CA SER A 107 -35.16 -8.94 13.49
C SER A 107 -33.81 -8.50 12.94
N GLU A 108 -32.76 -8.63 13.75
CA GLU A 108 -31.38 -8.42 13.36
C GLU A 108 -30.80 -9.72 12.78
N MET A 109 -30.11 -9.62 11.65
CA MET A 109 -29.34 -10.73 11.06
C MET A 109 -27.88 -10.31 10.89
N THR A 110 -26.97 -11.09 11.47
CA THR A 110 -25.53 -10.94 11.24
C THR A 110 -25.06 -11.89 10.15
N VAL A 111 -24.47 -11.35 9.08
CA VAL A 111 -23.88 -12.12 7.99
C VAL A 111 -22.37 -12.01 8.06
N HIS A 112 -21.68 -13.15 8.07
CA HIS A 112 -20.23 -13.22 7.98
C HIS A 112 -19.82 -13.29 6.50
N ARG A 113 -18.97 -12.37 6.07
CA ARG A 113 -18.41 -12.34 4.71
C ARG A 113 -16.90 -12.38 4.75
N THR A 114 -16.32 -13.25 3.95
CA THR A 114 -14.88 -13.29 3.74
C THR A 114 -14.50 -12.28 2.65
N VAL A 115 -13.59 -11.36 2.96
CA VAL A 115 -13.10 -10.34 2.03
C VAL A 115 -11.59 -10.47 1.82
N PRO A 116 -11.07 -10.20 0.61
CA PRO A 116 -9.63 -10.16 0.39
C PRO A 116 -9.01 -8.99 1.14
N SER A 117 -7.79 -9.17 1.64
CA SER A 117 -6.98 -8.17 2.31
C SER A 117 -5.56 -8.21 1.79
N ILE A 118 -4.98 -7.03 1.63
CA ILE A 118 -3.60 -6.83 1.22
C ILE A 118 -2.86 -6.07 2.32
N SER A 119 -1.62 -6.48 2.58
CA SER A 119 -0.67 -5.76 3.42
C SER A 119 0.61 -5.58 2.63
N ILE A 120 1.10 -4.34 2.53
CA ILE A 120 2.30 -3.98 1.78
C ILE A 120 3.26 -3.28 2.74
N LEU A 121 4.39 -3.91 3.02
CA LEU A 121 5.51 -3.32 3.74
C LEU A 121 6.43 -2.66 2.71
N LEU A 122 6.82 -1.41 2.97
CA LEU A 122 7.86 -0.71 2.26
C LEU A 122 9.01 -0.39 3.23
N SER A 123 10.23 -0.72 2.85
CA SER A 123 11.43 -0.61 3.69
C SER A 123 12.56 0.08 2.95
N LYS A 124 13.25 1.00 3.61
CA LYS A 124 14.54 1.54 3.14
C LYS A 124 15.68 0.52 3.33
N ASP A 125 15.53 -0.37 4.29
CA ASP A 125 16.50 -1.42 4.56
C ASP A 125 16.16 -2.68 3.75
N PRO A 126 17.16 -3.47 3.32
CA PRO A 126 16.93 -4.70 2.58
C PRO A 126 15.97 -5.66 3.30
N LEU A 127 15.11 -6.31 2.52
CA LEU A 127 14.26 -7.41 2.97
C LEU A 127 14.75 -8.72 2.35
N ASP A 128 14.34 -9.85 2.90
CA ASP A 128 14.69 -11.17 2.35
C ASP A 128 14.17 -11.32 0.91
N PRO A 129 15.05 -11.48 -0.10
CA PRO A 129 14.64 -11.65 -1.48
C PRO A 129 13.98 -13.01 -1.79
N GLN A 130 14.16 -14.00 -0.91
CA GLN A 130 13.58 -15.35 -1.08
C GLN A 130 12.14 -15.43 -0.56
N GLU A 131 11.71 -14.45 0.24
CA GLU A 131 10.37 -14.42 0.80
C GLU A 131 9.31 -14.17 -0.30
N PRO A 132 8.27 -15.01 -0.40
CA PRO A 132 7.20 -14.81 -1.38
C PRO A 132 6.51 -13.46 -1.19
N GLY A 133 6.38 -12.71 -2.28
CA GLY A 133 5.82 -11.37 -2.30
C GLY A 133 6.86 -10.26 -2.19
N TYR A 134 8.15 -10.58 -2.12
CA TYR A 134 9.23 -9.62 -2.25
C TYR A 134 9.26 -8.97 -3.64
N GLN A 135 9.56 -7.67 -3.67
CA GLN A 135 9.90 -6.93 -4.88
C GLN A 135 11.08 -5.99 -4.57
N PRO A 136 12.14 -6.00 -5.40
CA PRO A 136 13.30 -5.13 -5.21
C PRO A 136 12.95 -3.66 -5.49
N PRO A 137 13.78 -2.71 -5.01
CA PRO A 137 13.59 -1.30 -5.31
C PRO A 137 13.62 -1.01 -6.82
N GLU A 138 12.72 -0.13 -7.27
CA GLU A 138 12.71 0.33 -8.65
C GLU A 138 13.90 1.26 -8.92
N ALA A 139 14.60 1.03 -10.03
CA ALA A 139 15.67 1.91 -10.48
C ALA A 139 15.06 3.28 -10.85
N LEU A 140 15.48 4.33 -10.12
CA LEU A 140 14.95 5.68 -10.26
C LEU A 140 15.13 6.23 -11.71
N SER A 141 16.07 5.72 -12.50
CA SER A 141 16.39 6.28 -13.83
C SER A 141 15.40 5.94 -14.95
N ALA A 142 14.68 4.82 -14.89
CA ALA A 142 14.01 4.27 -16.08
C ALA A 142 12.67 4.94 -16.46
N LEU A 143 12.13 5.84 -15.62
CA LEU A 143 10.74 6.35 -15.78
C LEU A 143 10.62 7.87 -15.97
N TRP A 144 11.72 8.63 -15.89
CA TRP A 144 11.66 10.10 -16.02
C TRP A 144 12.43 10.69 -17.20
N GLU A 145 13.06 9.89 -18.05
CA GLU A 145 13.67 10.39 -19.29
C GLU A 145 12.63 10.73 -20.39
N ASP A 146 11.37 10.30 -20.28
CA ASP A 146 10.36 10.46 -21.35
C ASP A 146 9.44 11.71 -21.23
N ARG A 147 9.66 12.59 -20.24
CA ARG A 147 8.86 13.84 -20.08
C ARG A 147 9.66 15.13 -20.15
N ALA A 148 10.89 15.07 -20.65
CA ALA A 148 11.71 16.25 -20.89
C ALA A 148 12.17 16.28 -22.35
N GLY A 149 11.33 16.81 -23.23
CA GLY A 149 11.73 17.33 -24.54
C GLY A 149 11.45 16.42 -25.74
N THR A 150 10.36 16.69 -26.45
CA THR A 150 10.22 16.32 -27.87
C THR A 150 10.16 17.61 -28.69
N GLU A 151 11.33 18.11 -29.09
CA GLU A 151 11.53 18.82 -30.35
C GLU A 151 12.33 17.86 -31.25
N PRO A 152 11.96 17.63 -32.52
CA PRO A 152 12.57 16.59 -33.33
C PRO A 152 13.84 17.10 -34.02
N SER A 153 14.97 16.47 -33.76
CA SER A 153 16.10 16.52 -34.69
C SER A 153 16.90 15.22 -34.69
N ALA A 154 17.51 14.96 -35.83
CA ALA A 154 17.87 13.66 -36.37
C ALA A 154 19.04 12.94 -35.68
N GLN A 155 18.96 11.60 -35.74
CA GLN A 155 20.02 10.60 -35.88
C GLN A 155 21.48 10.99 -35.56
N THR A 156 22.11 10.24 -34.64
CA THR A 156 23.26 9.37 -35.00
C THR A 156 23.64 8.42 -33.86
N THR A 157 24.09 7.25 -34.28
CA THR A 157 24.71 6.14 -33.55
C THR A 157 25.76 6.58 -32.51
N TYR A 158 25.90 5.85 -31.39
CA TYR A 158 27.12 5.18 -30.90
C TYR A 158 27.07 4.88 -29.38
N LYS A 159 27.35 3.60 -29.08
CA LYS A 159 28.03 3.02 -27.90
C LYS A 159 27.41 3.18 -26.49
N ARG A 160 27.03 2.01 -25.96
CA ARG A 160 26.76 1.68 -24.56
C ARG A 160 28.02 1.90 -23.68
N PRO A 161 27.93 2.57 -22.53
CA PRO A 161 28.84 2.33 -21.42
C PRO A 161 28.11 1.66 -20.24
N LEU A 162 28.75 0.61 -19.74
CA LEU A 162 28.51 0.00 -18.44
C LEU A 162 28.82 1.04 -17.35
N GLY A 163 27.93 1.23 -16.38
CA GLY A 163 28.13 2.18 -15.28
C GLY A 163 27.03 2.09 -14.23
N GLN A 164 26.96 0.94 -13.57
CA GLN A 164 26.05 0.67 -12.47
C GLN A 164 26.71 1.15 -11.17
N LEU A 165 26.10 2.12 -10.49
CA LEU A 165 26.38 2.38 -9.08
C LEU A 165 25.12 2.01 -8.28
N PRO A 166 25.18 1.06 -7.33
CA PRO A 166 24.07 0.79 -6.43
C PRO A 166 23.93 1.91 -5.41
N CYS A 167 22.70 2.22 -5.01
CA CYS A 167 22.42 3.07 -3.86
C CYS A 167 23.01 2.42 -2.59
N SER A 168 23.91 3.16 -1.94
CA SER A 168 24.48 2.86 -0.63
C SER A 168 23.50 3.13 0.51
#